data_AF-A0A1V5ZWP3-F1
#
_entry.id   AF-A0A1V5ZWP3-F1
#
_cell.length_a   1.000
_cell.length_b   1.000
_cell.length_c   1.000
_cell.angle_alpha   90.00
_cell.angle_beta   90.00
_cell.angle_gamma   90.00
#
_symmetry.space_group_name_H-M   'P 1'
#
loop_
_entity.id
_entity.type
_entity.pdbx_description
1 polymer ?
#
loop_
_entity_poly.entity_id
_entity_poly.type
_entity_poly.pdbx_seq_one_letter_code
_entity_poly.pdbx_strand_id
1 'polypeptide(L)'
;MNPELKKRDKEQAAQLKEAKKRWLKELEEEPKVECIVRNHDFLNQGVPIEFTFRRVKKYTIKDGETVTLPLSVYNHINSMQVPAPVTVQDFTTGQMKTDFSHKRARFTATLTEKGIASLQSMVSAPARKTKEASQ
;
A
#
# COMPACT_ATOMS: atom_id res chain seq x y z
N MET A 1 7.90 18.79 33.16
CA MET A 1 7.54 17.67 32.25
C MET A 1 7.53 16.39 33.06
N ASN A 2 6.36 15.74 33.21
CA ASN A 2 6.12 14.67 34.19
C ASN A 2 7.02 13.43 33.92
N PRO A 3 7.82 12.95 34.88
CA PRO A 3 8.77 11.84 34.68
C PRO A 3 8.12 10.51 34.25
N GLU A 4 6.86 10.26 34.61
CA GLU A 4 6.13 9.06 34.19
C GLU A 4 5.67 9.10 32.73
N LEU A 5 5.36 10.29 32.20
CA LEU A 5 5.06 10.49 30.78
C LEU A 5 6.32 10.22 29.94
N LYS A 6 7.48 10.73 30.40
CA LYS A 6 8.76 10.48 29.72
C LYS A 6 9.15 9.00 29.65
N LYS A 7 8.81 8.19 30.65
CA LYS A 7 9.05 6.74 30.63
C LYS A 7 8.13 6.03 29.64
N ARG A 8 6.82 6.34 29.67
CA ARG A 8 5.84 5.81 28.71
C ARG A 8 6.19 6.15 27.26
N ASP A 9 6.56 7.40 26.97
CA ASP A 9 6.96 7.83 25.63
C ASP A 9 8.19 7.06 25.13
N LYS A 10 9.16 6.80 26.01
CA LYS A 10 10.36 6.01 25.69
C LYS A 10 10.03 4.55 25.38
N GLU A 11 9.16 3.93 26.17
CA GLU A 11 8.72 2.55 25.95
C GLU A 11 7.91 2.41 24.66
N GLN A 12 6.98 3.33 24.41
CA GLN A 12 6.22 3.37 23.15
C GLN A 12 7.14 3.58 21.94
N ALA A 13 8.13 4.46 22.04
CA ALA A 13 9.11 4.67 20.97
C ALA A 13 9.95 3.42 20.70
N ALA A 14 10.35 2.68 21.75
CA ALA A 14 11.08 1.43 21.62
C ALA A 14 10.23 0.34 20.95
N GLN A 15 8.98 0.16 21.38
CA GLN A 15 8.03 -0.79 20.78
C GLN A 15 7.77 -0.46 19.31
N LEU A 16 7.55 0.81 18.98
CA LEU A 16 7.36 1.25 17.59
C LEU A 16 8.61 0.99 16.74
N LYS A 17 9.81 1.16 17.30
CA LYS A 17 11.06 0.88 16.58
C LYS A 17 11.21 -0.61 16.27
N GLU A 18 10.88 -1.47 17.22
CA GLU A 18 10.91 -2.93 17.04
C GLU A 18 9.84 -3.39 16.03
N ALA A 19 8.62 -2.89 16.15
CA ALA A 19 7.53 -3.16 15.21
C ALA A 19 7.90 -2.73 13.78
N LYS A 20 8.48 -1.54 13.60
CA LYS A 20 8.95 -1.09 12.28
C LYS A 20 10.03 -1.98 11.68
N LYS A 21 10.97 -2.47 12.49
CA LYS A 21 11.98 -3.44 12.02
C LYS A 21 11.36 -4.74 11.57
N ARG A 22 10.40 -5.26 12.35
CA ARG A 22 9.66 -6.47 12.00
C ARG A 22 8.88 -6.30 10.69
N TRP A 23 8.13 -5.21 10.54
CA TRP A 23 7.40 -4.92 9.31
C TRP A 23 8.31 -4.73 8.11
N LEU A 24 9.50 -4.14 8.27
CA LEU A 24 10.47 -4.03 7.17
C LEU A 24 10.92 -5.41 6.70
N LYS A 25 11.22 -6.30 7.64
CA LYS A 25 11.63 -7.67 7.34
C LYS A 25 10.51 -8.46 6.65
N GLU A 26 9.29 -8.39 7.18
CA GLU A 26 8.11 -9.00 6.57
C GLU A 26 7.88 -8.48 5.13
N LEU A 27 8.09 -7.18 4.89
CA LEU A 27 7.97 -6.56 3.57
C LEU A 27 9.06 -6.99 2.58
N GLU A 28 10.26 -7.33 3.07
CA GLU A 28 11.37 -7.82 2.25
C GLU A 28 11.21 -9.30 1.87
N GLU A 29 10.63 -10.09 2.76
CA GLU A 29 10.32 -11.51 2.58
C GLU A 29 9.05 -11.74 1.75
N GLU A 30 8.17 -10.75 1.65
CA GLU A 30 6.92 -10.84 0.89
C GLU A 30 7.18 -11.14 -0.60
N PRO A 31 6.35 -11.98 -1.25
CA PRO A 31 6.41 -12.18 -2.68
C PRO A 31 6.30 -10.86 -3.44
N LYS A 32 7.16 -10.73 -4.46
CA LYS A 32 7.22 -9.54 -5.30
C LYS A 32 6.63 -9.83 -6.66
N VAL A 33 5.95 -8.84 -7.21
CA VAL A 33 5.30 -8.90 -8.52
C VAL A 33 5.84 -7.80 -9.40
N GLU A 34 6.01 -8.09 -10.68
CA GLU A 34 6.35 -7.10 -11.68
C GLU A 34 5.07 -6.38 -12.15
N CYS A 35 5.07 -5.06 -12.05
CA CYS A 35 3.92 -4.24 -12.39
C CYS A 35 4.36 -2.90 -12.99
N ILE A 36 3.47 -2.29 -13.75
CA ILE A 36 3.62 -0.94 -14.29
C ILE A 36 2.74 -0.03 -13.44
N VAL A 37 3.33 1.03 -12.89
CA VAL A 37 2.59 2.00 -12.06
C VAL A 37 2.34 3.26 -12.87
N ARG A 38 1.09 3.73 -12.89
CA ARG A 38 0.69 4.97 -13.56
C ARG A 38 0.01 5.95 -12.61
N ASN A 39 0.28 7.24 -12.81
CA ASN A 39 -0.37 8.34 -12.14
C ASN A 39 -1.54 8.87 -12.99
N HIS A 40 -2.75 8.89 -12.42
CA HIS A 40 -3.96 9.40 -13.07
C HIS A 40 -4.34 10.81 -12.63
N ASP A 41 -3.48 11.45 -11.84
CA ASP A 41 -3.64 12.84 -11.49
C ASP A 41 -3.23 13.73 -12.68
N PHE A 42 -4.22 14.24 -13.41
CA PHE A 42 -4.04 15.07 -14.60
C PHE A 42 -3.10 16.27 -14.41
N LEU A 43 -3.02 16.81 -13.18
CA LEU A 43 -2.14 17.94 -12.86
C LEU A 43 -0.68 17.52 -12.66
N ASN A 44 -0.42 16.24 -12.33
CA ASN A 44 0.88 15.71 -11.91
C ASN A 44 1.35 14.57 -12.82
N GLN A 45 0.85 14.48 -14.06
CA GLN A 45 1.31 13.49 -15.03
C GLN A 45 2.81 13.67 -15.30
N GLY A 46 3.57 12.57 -15.26
CA GLY A 46 5.04 12.60 -15.40
C GLY A 46 5.82 12.92 -14.13
N VAL A 47 5.17 13.27 -13.01
CA VAL A 47 5.83 13.43 -11.71
C VAL A 47 6.06 12.04 -11.08
N PRO A 48 7.27 11.73 -10.57
CA PRO A 48 7.51 10.49 -9.85
C PRO A 48 6.56 10.29 -8.67
N ILE A 49 6.04 9.08 -8.55
CA ILE A 49 5.14 8.68 -7.47
C ILE A 49 6.00 8.40 -6.24
N GLU A 50 5.94 9.30 -5.26
CA GLU A 50 6.64 9.17 -3.99
C GLU A 50 5.68 8.89 -2.84
N PHE A 51 5.91 7.81 -2.10
CA PHE A 51 5.14 7.52 -0.88
C PHE A 51 5.95 6.71 0.13
N THR A 52 5.54 6.76 1.40
CA THR A 52 6.14 5.93 2.45
C THR A 52 5.15 4.87 2.89
N PHE A 53 5.41 3.61 2.55
CA PHE A 53 4.55 2.50 2.94
C PHE A 53 4.67 2.23 4.44
N ARG A 54 3.54 2.27 5.16
CA ARG A 54 3.43 2.04 6.61
C ARG A 54 4.40 2.85 7.49
N ARG A 55 4.92 3.98 7.00
CA ARG A 55 6.01 4.74 7.67
C ARG A 55 7.29 3.92 7.92
N VAL A 56 7.51 2.89 7.10
CA VAL A 56 8.67 1.97 7.19
C VAL A 56 9.62 2.15 6.01
N LYS A 57 9.11 2.20 4.78
CA LYS A 57 9.94 2.26 3.56
C LYS A 57 9.42 3.31 2.58
N LYS A 58 10.31 4.18 2.11
CA LYS A 58 10.02 5.15 1.05
C LYS A 58 10.17 4.48 -0.32
N TYR A 59 9.20 4.72 -1.20
CA TYR A 59 9.21 4.33 -2.60
C TYR A 59 9.19 5.58 -3.46
N THR A 60 10.00 5.59 -4.50
CA THR A 60 10.00 6.59 -5.57
C THR A 60 9.95 5.82 -6.88
N ILE A 61 8.85 5.95 -7.62
CA ILE A 61 8.57 5.19 -8.84
C ILE A 61 8.31 6.19 -9.97
N LYS A 62 8.96 6.05 -11.13
CA LYS A 62 8.64 6.91 -12.27
C LYS A 62 7.30 6.52 -12.86
N ASP A 63 6.57 7.50 -13.35
CA ASP A 63 5.29 7.29 -13.99
C ASP A 63 5.45 6.42 -15.26
N GLY A 64 4.71 5.31 -15.33
CA GLY A 64 4.76 4.35 -16.43
C GLY A 64 5.94 3.37 -16.39
N GLU A 65 6.78 3.40 -15.34
CA GLU A 65 7.91 2.49 -15.21
C GLU A 65 7.49 1.09 -14.75
N THR A 66 8.13 0.07 -15.33
CA THR A 66 8.01 -1.31 -14.87
C THR A 66 8.87 -1.50 -13.63
N VAL A 67 8.23 -1.85 -12.51
CA VAL A 67 8.89 -2.04 -11.22
C VAL A 67 8.46 -3.36 -10.57
N THR A 68 9.36 -3.91 -9.76
CA THR A 68 9.08 -5.09 -8.95
C THR A 68 8.72 -4.67 -7.53
N LEU A 69 7.47 -4.86 -7.13
CA LEU A 69 6.95 -4.42 -5.84
C LEU A 69 6.46 -5.60 -4.98
N PRO A 70 6.59 -5.53 -3.65
CA PRO A 70 5.89 -6.46 -2.76
C PRO A 70 4.37 -6.40 -2.95
N LEU A 71 3.68 -7.53 -2.78
CA LEU A 71 2.24 -7.64 -3.03
C LEU A 71 1.41 -6.63 -2.21
N SER A 72 1.78 -6.39 -0.94
CA SER A 72 1.11 -5.41 -0.08
C SER A 72 1.26 -3.98 -0.61
N VAL A 73 2.40 -3.66 -1.22
CA VAL A 73 2.64 -2.33 -1.83
C VAL A 73 1.83 -2.18 -3.10
N TYR A 74 1.78 -3.22 -3.94
CA TYR A 74 0.92 -3.27 -5.13
C TYR A 74 -0.55 -3.02 -4.76
N ASN A 75 -1.06 -3.74 -3.76
CA ASN A 75 -2.45 -3.56 -3.29
C ASN A 75 -2.69 -2.17 -2.71
N HIS A 76 -1.72 -1.62 -1.98
CA HIS A 76 -1.81 -0.29 -1.42
C HIS A 76 -1.93 0.78 -2.51
N ILE A 77 -1.12 0.70 -3.57
CA ILE A 77 -1.20 1.63 -4.69
C ILE A 77 -2.62 1.63 -5.29
N ASN A 78 -3.17 0.44 -5.53
CA ASN A 78 -4.51 0.28 -6.12
C ASN A 78 -5.66 0.67 -5.18
N SER A 79 -5.42 0.75 -3.87
CA SER A 79 -6.41 1.25 -2.90
C SER A 79 -6.50 2.77 -2.83
N MET A 80 -5.52 3.51 -3.39
CA MET A 80 -5.50 4.96 -3.30
C MET A 80 -6.50 5.58 -4.28
N GLN A 81 -7.60 6.10 -3.75
CA GLN A 81 -8.66 6.76 -4.52
C GLN A 81 -8.65 8.27 -4.29
N VAL A 82 -8.99 9.04 -5.32
CA VAL A 82 -9.18 10.48 -5.26
C VAL A 82 -10.61 10.76 -4.81
N PRO A 83 -10.83 11.47 -3.69
CA PRO A 83 -12.16 11.94 -3.34
C PRO A 83 -12.60 12.99 -4.37
N ALA A 84 -13.73 12.75 -5.03
CA ALA A 84 -14.37 13.70 -5.92
C ALA A 84 -15.63 14.25 -5.25
N PRO A 85 -15.78 15.59 -5.12
CA PRO A 85 -16.99 16.16 -4.56
C PRO A 85 -18.18 15.82 -5.46
N VAL A 86 -19.26 15.37 -4.85
CA VAL A 86 -20.55 15.12 -5.50
C VAL A 86 -21.62 15.86 -4.73
N THR A 87 -22.50 16.54 -5.45
CA THR A 87 -23.65 17.19 -4.84
C THR A 87 -24.78 16.18 -4.73
N VAL A 88 -25.19 15.88 -3.50
CA VAL A 88 -26.25 14.92 -3.19
C VAL A 88 -27.37 15.69 -2.48
N GLN A 89 -28.61 15.49 -2.92
CA GLN A 89 -29.77 16.08 -2.25
C GLN A 89 -30.09 15.29 -0.98
N ASP A 90 -30.22 15.98 0.15
CA ASP A 90 -30.74 15.38 1.37
C ASP A 90 -32.26 15.22 1.26
N PHE A 91 -32.73 13.97 1.25
CA PHE A 91 -34.15 13.65 1.12
C PHE A 91 -35.02 14.15 2.28
N THR A 92 -34.43 14.44 3.45
CA THR A 92 -35.18 14.92 4.63
C THR A 92 -35.34 16.43 4.66
N THR A 93 -34.35 17.18 4.19
CA THR A 93 -34.32 18.65 4.27
C THR A 93 -34.44 19.33 2.91
N GLY A 94 -34.34 18.58 1.81
CA GLY A 94 -34.33 19.10 0.44
C GLY A 94 -33.05 19.86 0.08
N GLN A 95 -32.11 20.03 1.01
CA GLN A 95 -30.89 20.81 0.82
C GLN A 95 -29.85 20.03 0.03
N MET A 96 -29.10 20.74 -0.83
CA MET A 96 -27.94 20.18 -1.53
C MET A 96 -26.77 20.07 -0.55
N LYS A 97 -26.27 18.87 -0.32
CA LYS A 97 -25.06 18.59 0.46
C LYS A 97 -23.92 18.22 -0.47
N THR A 98 -22.71 18.63 -0.11
CA THR A 98 -21.50 18.15 -0.79
C THR A 98 -21.03 16.90 -0.05
N ASP A 99 -21.03 15.78 -0.74
CA ASP A 99 -20.46 14.51 -0.28
C ASP A 99 -19.18 14.20 -1.10
N PHE A 100 -18.41 13.18 -0.72
CA PHE A 100 -17.19 12.77 -1.42
C PHE A 100 -17.32 11.35 -1.96
N SER A 101 -17.32 11.22 -3.28
CA SER A 101 -17.27 9.93 -3.96
C SER A 101 -15.83 9.53 -4.26
N HIS A 102 -15.43 8.32 -3.91
CA HIS A 102 -14.08 7.80 -4.15
C HIS A 102 -14.00 6.97 -5.45
N LYS A 103 -14.65 7.43 -6.53
CA LYS A 103 -14.79 6.64 -7.77
C LYS A 103 -13.52 6.57 -8.63
N ARG A 104 -12.60 7.53 -8.49
CA ARG A 104 -11.40 7.61 -9.35
C ARG A 104 -10.17 7.10 -8.61
N ALA A 105 -9.45 6.14 -9.18
CA ALA A 105 -8.13 5.76 -8.68
C ALA A 105 -7.15 6.93 -8.86
N ARG A 106 -6.33 7.23 -7.84
CA ARG A 106 -5.24 8.21 -7.96
C ARG A 106 -4.06 7.63 -8.72
N PHE A 107 -3.75 6.37 -8.41
CA PHE A 107 -2.69 5.60 -9.02
C PHE A 107 -3.24 4.24 -9.42
N THR A 108 -2.65 3.63 -10.44
CA THR A 108 -2.92 2.23 -10.78
C THR A 108 -1.62 1.49 -10.95
N ALA A 109 -1.50 0.33 -10.30
CA ALA A 109 -0.47 -0.65 -10.58
C ALA A 109 -1.11 -1.80 -11.38
N THR A 110 -0.65 -2.02 -12.60
CA THR A 110 -1.11 -3.11 -13.49
C THR A 110 -0.02 -4.15 -13.63
N LEU A 111 -0.34 -5.42 -13.45
CA LEU A 111 0.62 -6.51 -13.59
C LEU A 111 1.11 -6.63 -15.04
N THR A 112 2.39 -6.92 -15.22
CA THR A 112 2.93 -7.33 -16.53
C THR A 112 2.65 -8.82 -16.77
N GLU A 113 2.86 -9.31 -18.00
CA GLU A 113 2.76 -10.75 -18.30
C GLU A 113 3.65 -11.59 -17.36
N LYS A 114 4.87 -11.12 -17.09
CA LYS A 114 5.79 -11.75 -16.13
C LYS A 114 5.26 -11.68 -14.69
N GLY A 115 4.62 -10.57 -14.31
CA GLY A 115 3.96 -10.42 -13.01
C GLY A 115 2.79 -11.38 -12.82
N ILE A 116 1.98 -11.59 -13.86
CA ILE A 116 0.87 -12.53 -13.87
C ILE A 116 1.39 -13.97 -13.72
N ALA A 117 2.40 -14.36 -14.50
CA ALA A 117 3.02 -15.69 -14.40
C ALA A 117 3.60 -15.94 -12.99
N SER A 118 4.23 -14.92 -12.40
CA SER A 118 4.76 -14.99 -11.03
C SER A 118 3.65 -15.26 -10.01
N LEU A 119 2.53 -14.53 -10.09
CA LEU A 119 1.37 -14.76 -9.22
C LEU A 119 0.75 -16.14 -9.40
N GLN A 120 0.58 -16.58 -10.65
CA GLN A 120 0.03 -17.91 -10.94
C GLN A 120 0.91 -19.02 -10.37
N SER A 121 2.23 -18.92 -10.51
CA SER A 121 3.16 -19.90 -9.90
C SER A 121 3.10 -19.94 -8.37
N MET A 122 2.81 -18.82 -7.71
CA MET A 122 2.63 -18.77 -6.26
C MET A 122 1.33 -19.44 -5.81
N VAL A 123 0.25 -19.30 -6.58
CA VAL A 123 -1.04 -19.93 -6.31
C VAL A 123 -1.02 -21.42 -6.63
N SER A 124 -0.25 -21.83 -7.65
CA SER A 124 -0.12 -23.23 -8.07
C SER A 124 0.97 -24.00 -7.32
N ALA A 125 1.79 -23.34 -6.48
CA ALA A 125 2.79 -24.03 -5.68
C ALA A 125 2.10 -24.88 -4.60
N PRO A 126 2.31 -26.22 -4.56
CA PRO A 126 1.79 -27.02 -3.47
C PRO A 126 2.41 -26.51 -2.16
N ALA A 127 1.58 -26.30 -1.14
CA ALA A 127 2.02 -25.90 0.20
C ALA A 127 3.23 -26.75 0.59
N ARG A 128 4.40 -26.11 0.77
CA ARG A 128 5.62 -26.81 1.18
C ARG A 128 5.26 -27.63 2.41
N LYS A 129 5.23 -28.96 2.27
CA LYS A 129 5.13 -29.88 3.39
C LYS A 129 6.25 -29.50 4.35
N THR A 130 5.89 -28.89 5.47
CA THR A 130 6.72 -28.83 6.66
C THR A 130 7.18 -30.25 6.90
N LYS A 131 8.48 -30.53 6.70
CA LYS A 131 9.09 -31.75 7.19
C LYS A 131 8.88 -31.72 8.70
N GLU A 132 7.94 -32.50 9.19
CA GLU A 132 7.91 -32.90 10.58
C GLU A 132 9.27 -33.51 10.88
N ALA A 133 9.98 -32.92 11.83
CA ALA A 133 11.17 -33.50 12.40
C ALA A 133 10.71 -34.80 13.07
N SER A 134 10.96 -35.92 12.41
CA SER A 134 10.76 -37.24 12.98
C SER A 134 11.75 -37.41 14.14
N GLN A 135 11.21 -37.80 15.28
CA GLN A 135 11.88 -38.11 16.55
C GLN A 135 12.93 -39.21 16.40
#